data_AF-I0JHD8-F1
#
_entry.id   AF-I0JHD8-F1
#
_cell.length_a   1.000
_cell.length_b   1.000
_cell.length_c   1.000
_cell.angle_alpha   90.00
_cell.angle_beta   90.00
_cell.angle_gamma   90.00
#
_symmetry.space_group_name_H-M   'P 1'
#
loop_
_entity.id
_entity.type
_entity.pdbx_description
1 polymer ?
#
loop_
_entity_poly.entity_id
_entity_poly.type
_entity_poly.pdbx_seq_one_letter_code
_entity_poly.pdbx_strand_id
1 'polypeptide(L)' 'MEQEIFLINEIEMCREEMSRAARKNSLTSKEVLQMSIRLDELMNEYENLKQKEQQPA' A
#
# COMPACT_ATOMS: atom_id res chain seq x y z
N MET A 1 -7.46 14.54 -5.56
CA MET A 1 -6.40 15.14 -4.71
C MET A 1 -6.44 14.70 -3.24
N GLU A 2 -7.46 14.96 -2.42
CA GLU A 2 -7.44 14.53 -0.99
C GLU A 2 -7.33 13.01 -0.82
N GLN A 3 -8.07 12.25 -1.63
CA GLN A 3 -8.02 10.78 -1.62
C GLN A 3 -6.67 10.23 -2.11
N GLU A 4 -5.97 10.95 -2.98
CA GLU A 4 -4.64 10.57 -3.45
C GLU A 4 -3.61 10.71 -2.32
N ILE A 5 -3.63 11.85 -1.62
CA ILE A 5 -2.73 12.12 -0.49
C ILE A 5 -2.98 11.11 0.62
N PHE A 6 -4.24 10.77 0.89
CA PHE A 6 -4.61 9.72 1.84
C PHE A 6 -3.97 8.37 1.48
N LEU A 7 -4.12 7.92 0.23
CA LEU A 7 -3.56 6.64 -0.22
C LEU A 7 -2.04 6.62 -0.14
N ILE A 8 -1.36 7.72 -0.51
CA ILE A 8 0.11 7.83 -0.39
C ILE A 8 0.55 7.66 1.07
N ASN A 9 -0.13 8.33 2.01
CA ASN A 9 0.22 8.24 3.43
C ASN A 9 0.01 6.82 3.97
N GLU A 10 -1.09 6.17 3.60
CA GLU A 10 -1.37 4.79 4.01
C GLU A 10 -0.36 3.80 3.43
N ILE A 11 0.06 4.00 2.17
CA ILE A 11 1.11 3.21 1.53
C ILE A 11 2.42 3.34 2.30
N GLU A 12 2.87 4.57 2.60
CA GLU A 12 4.13 4.77 3.31
C GLU A 12 4.10 4.22 4.74
N MET A 13 2.99 4.41 5.46
CA MET A 13 2.80 3.80 6.77
C MET A 13 2.88 2.28 6.71
N CYS A 14 2.17 1.65 5.75
CA CYS A 14 2.18 0.20 5.58
C CYS A 14 3.59 -0.32 5.20
N ARG A 15 4.34 0.41 4.37
CA ARG A 15 5.73 0.09 4.02
C ARG A 15 6.66 0.13 5.22
N GLU A 16 6.52 1.15 6.07
CA GLU A 16 7.30 1.25 7.30
C GLU A 16 7.02 0.09 8.26
N GLU A 17 5.75 -0.22 8.47
CA GLU A 17 5.33 -1.31 9.35
C GLU A 17 5.81 -2.66 8.83
N MET A 18 5.65 -2.94 7.53
CA MET A 18 6.15 -4.14 6.90
C MET A 18 7.67 -4.25 7.03
N SER A 19 8.40 -3.15 6.82
CA SER A 19 9.86 -3.12 6.98
C SER A 19 10.29 -3.40 8.42
N ARG A 20 9.53 -2.93 9.42
CA ARG A 20 9.78 -3.22 10.84
C ARG A 20 9.46 -4.69 11.17
N ALA A 21 8.35 -5.21 10.67
CA ALA A 21 7.94 -6.60 10.87
C ALA A 21 8.92 -7.57 10.22
N ALA A 22 9.36 -7.32 8.98
CA ALA A 22 10.34 -8.13 8.25
C ALA A 22 11.72 -8.17 8.89
N ARG A 23 12.10 -7.14 9.66
CA ARG A 23 13.36 -7.14 10.44
C ARG A 23 13.29 -8.02 11.68
N LYS A 24 12.09 -8.24 12.22
CA LYS A 24 11.86 -8.98 13.47
C LYS A 24 11.38 -10.41 13.22
N ASN A 25 10.72 -10.64 12.10
CA ASN A 25 10.08 -11.90 11.72
C ASN A 25 10.57 -12.37 10.35
N SER A 26 10.39 -13.66 10.05
CA SER A 26 10.56 -14.16 8.67
C SER A 26 9.64 -13.40 7.70
N LEU A 27 10.12 -13.16 6.48
CA LEU A 27 9.31 -12.60 5.39
C LEU A 27 8.08 -13.46 5.05
N THR A 28 8.11 -14.74 5.42
CA THR A 28 6.99 -15.69 5.26
C THR A 28 6.08 -15.76 6.48
N SER A 29 6.34 -14.96 7.52
CA SER A 29 5.44 -14.89 8.67
C SER A 29 4.08 -14.37 8.24
N LYS A 30 3.04 -14.88 8.89
CA LYS A 30 1.65 -14.48 8.61
C LYS A 30 1.46 -12.97 8.70
N GLU A 31 2.15 -12.32 9.64
CA GLU A 31 2.12 -10.87 9.83
C GLU A 31 2.69 -10.11 8.62
N VAL A 32 3.88 -10.50 8.14
CA VAL A 32 4.49 -9.86 6.97
C VAL A 32 3.69 -10.13 5.70
N LEU A 33 3.11 -11.33 5.55
CA LEU A 33 2.23 -11.68 4.43
C LEU A 33 0.92 -10.87 4.42
N GLN A 34 0.31 -10.66 5.59
CA GLN A 34 -0.88 -9.82 5.69
C GLN A 34 -0.56 -8.36 5.33
N MET A 35 0.58 -7.86 5.78
CA MET A 35 1.06 -6.53 5.43
C MET A 35 1.36 -6.39 3.93
N SER A 36 1.95 -7.41 3.29
CA SER A 36 2.21 -7.36 1.85
C SER A 36 0.91 -7.32 1.03
N ILE A 37 -0.10 -8.12 1.41
CA ILE A 37 -1.42 -8.08 0.76
C ILE A 37 -2.05 -6.69 0.91
N ARG A 38 -1.98 -6.10 2.11
CA ARG A 38 -2.54 -4.77 2.35
C ARG A 38 -1.83 -3.68 1.54
N LEU A 39 -0.51 -3.77 1.43
CA LEU A 39 0.28 -2.84 0.63
C LEU A 39 -0.10 -2.94 -0.86
N ASP A 40 -0.25 -4.15 -1.39
CA ASP A 40 -0.68 -4.38 -2.78
C ASP A 40 -2.08 -3.80 -3.05
N GLU A 41 -3.04 -3.97 -2.14
CA GLU A 41 -4.37 -3.37 -2.25
C GLU A 41 -4.31 -1.85 -2.34
N LEU A 42 -3.55 -1.21 -1.44
CA LEU A 42 -3.40 0.25 -1.41
C LEU A 42 -2.75 0.79 -2.68
N MET A 43 -1.71 0.12 -3.18
CA MET A 43 -1.06 0.48 -4.45
C MET A 43 -2.03 0.36 -5.62
N ASN A 44 -2.83 -0.70 -5.67
CA ASN A 44 -3.84 -0.88 -6.70
C ASN A 44 -4.94 0.19 -6.62
N GLU A 45 -5.39 0.58 -5.43
CA GLU A 45 -6.36 1.67 -5.26
C GLU A 45 -5.81 3.00 -5.76
N TYR A 46 -4.55 3.30 -5.45
CA TYR A 46 -3.85 4.49 -5.94
C TYR A 46 -3.74 4.50 -7.47
N GLU A 47 -3.31 3.40 -8.06
CA GLU A 47 -3.18 3.25 -9.51
C GLU A 47 -4.54 3.41 -10.21
N ASN A 48 -5.59 2.79 -9.68
CA ASN A 48 -6.95 2.95 -10.20
C ASN A 48 -7.45 4.40 -10.11
N LEU A 49 -7.13 5.10 -9.02
CA LEU A 49 -7.45 6.53 -8.88
C LEU A 49 -6.74 7.34 -9.98
N LYS A 50 -5.45 7.07 -10.22
CA LYS A 50 -4.66 7.71 -11.27
C LYS A 50 -5.15 7.41 -12.69
N GLN A 51 -5.62 6.19 -12.94
CA GLN A 51 -6.15 5.80 -14.25
C GLN A 51 -7.51 6.47 -14.53
N LYS A 52 -8.36 6.63 -13.51
CA LYS A 52 -9.62 7.38 -13.64
C LYS A 52 -9.40 8.87 -13.95
N GLU A 53 -8.31 9.46 -13.46
CA GLU A 53 -7.93 10.84 -13.80
C GLU A 53 -7.38 10.98 -15.23
N GLN A 54 -6.96 9.89 -15.87
CA GLN A 54 -6.33 9.87 -17.20
C GLN A 54 -7.25 9.44 -18.35
N GLN A 55 -8.49 9.02 -18.09
CA GLN A 55 -9.47 8.76 -19.14
C GLN A 55 -10.23 10.06 -19.46
N PRO A 56 -10.04 10.68 -20.64
CA PRO A 56 -10.95 11.71 -21.11
C PRO A 56 -12.30 11.05 -21.47
N ALA A 57 -13.39 11.72 -21.07
CA ALA A 57 -14.74 11.39 -21.50
C ALA A 57 -14.92 11.49 -23.02
#